data_AF-A0A925GG17-F1
#
_entry.id   AF-A0A925GG17-F1
#
_cell.length_a   1.000
_cell.length_b   1.000
_cell.length_c   1.000
_cell.angle_alpha   90.00
_cell.angle_beta   90.00
_cell.angle_gamma   90.00
#
_symmetry.space_group_name_H-M   'P 1'
#
loop_
_entity.id
_entity.type
_entity.pdbx_description
1 polymer ?
#
loop_
_entity_poly.entity_id
_entity_poly.type
_entity_poly.pdbx_seq_one_letter_code
_entity_poly.pdbx_strand_id
1 'polypeptide(L)' 'MPVSTVKITPQEALQRTIEHREIFHDEMLHLMRQIMSGEVSPVMMAAIITGLRVKKETIGEITAA' A
#
# COMPACT_ATOMS: atom_id res chain seq x y z
N MET A 1 -2.87 -12.29 22.07
CA MET A 1 -1.76 -11.33 21.86
C MET A 1 -2.30 -10.21 20.96
N PRO A 2 -2.21 -8.93 21.32
CA PRO A 2 -2.63 -7.87 20.41
C PRO A 2 -1.63 -7.83 19.25
N VAL A 3 -2.10 -8.10 18.03
CA VAL A 3 -1.32 -7.96 16.81
C VAL A 3 -0.92 -6.50 16.69
N SER A 4 0.38 -6.22 16.70
CA SER A 4 0.95 -4.89 16.52
C SER A 4 0.30 -4.23 15.32
N THR A 5 -0.40 -3.12 15.55
CA THR A 5 -1.19 -2.41 14.55
C THR A 5 -0.25 -1.72 13.57
N VAL A 6 0.12 -2.42 12.49
CA VAL A 6 0.77 -1.81 11.33
C VAL A 6 -0.29 -0.98 10.61
N LYS A 7 -0.36 0.32 10.94
CA LYS A 7 -1.34 1.27 10.40
C LYS A 7 -0.67 2.19 9.38
N ILE A 8 -0.36 1.68 8.20
CA ILE A 8 -0.06 2.59 7.07
C ILE A 8 -1.39 3.18 6.58
N THR A 9 -1.45 4.50 6.40
CA THR A 9 -2.59 5.13 5.73
C THR A 9 -2.43 5.09 4.20
N PRO A 10 -3.52 5.14 3.42
CA PRO A 10 -3.42 5.24 1.96
C PRO A 10 -2.62 6.47 1.49
N GLN A 11 -2.67 7.58 2.24
CA GLN A 11 -1.87 8.77 1.92
C GLN A 11 -0.37 8.55 2.17
N GLU A 12 0.02 7.91 3.27
CA GLU A 12 1.43 7.57 3.53
C GLU A 12 1.96 6.55 2.52
N ALA A 13 1.15 5.56 2.14
CA ALA A 13 1.47 4.63 1.07
C ALA A 13 1.76 5.39 -0.24
N LEU A 14 0.87 6.30 -0.64
CA LEU A 14 1.08 7.13 -1.82
C LEU A 14 2.36 7.96 -1.72
N GLN A 15 2.59 8.65 -0.59
CA GLN A 15 3.79 9.45 -0.38
C GLN A 15 5.07 8.61 -0.57
N ARG A 16 5.10 7.37 -0.03
CA ARG A 16 6.24 6.46 -0.22
C ARG A 16 6.45 6.08 -1.69
N THR A 17 5.37 5.80 -2.43
CA THR A 17 5.48 5.47 -3.86
C THR A 17 6.01 6.66 -4.67
N ILE A 18 5.61 7.90 -4.35
CA ILE A 18 6.11 9.14 -4.98
C ILE A 18 7.61 9.33 -4.69
N GLU A 19 8.04 9.01 -3.48
CA GLU A 19 9.44 9.13 -3.05
C GLU A 19 10.29 7.91 -3.47
N HIS A 20 9.77 7.05 -4.34
CA HIS A 20 10.41 5.81 -4.82
C HIS A 20 10.86 4.88 -3.67
N ARG A 21 10.18 4.93 -2.53
CA ARG A 21 10.41 4.02 -1.40
C ARG A 21 9.49 2.82 -1.46
N GLU A 22 9.98 1.70 -0.97
CA GLU A 22 9.20 0.48 -0.82
C GLU A 22 8.17 0.60 0.29
N ILE A 23 7.03 -0.05 0.10
CA ILE A 23 6.06 -0.33 1.16
C ILE A 23 6.42 -1.69 1.75
N PHE A 24 6.56 -1.79 3.07
CA PHE A 24 6.91 -3.06 3.70
C PHE A 24 5.79 -4.09 3.55
N HIS A 25 6.15 -5.38 3.56
CA HIS A 25 5.21 -6.48 3.35
C HIS A 25 3.94 -6.39 4.23
N ASP A 26 4.10 -6.19 5.55
CA ASP A 26 2.96 -6.09 6.47
C ASP A 26 2.10 -4.84 6.23
N GLU A 27 2.73 -3.74 5.80
CA GLU A 27 2.05 -2.49 5.46
C GLU A 27 1.25 -2.65 4.17
N MET A 28 1.82 -3.31 3.16
CA MET A 28 1.14 -3.61 1.91
C MET A 28 -0.05 -4.52 2.13
N LEU A 29 0.09 -5.56 2.97
CA LEU A 29 -1.02 -6.45 3.32
C LEU A 29 -2.15 -5.67 4.00
N HIS A 30 -1.82 -4.74 4.90
CA HIS A 30 -2.82 -3.88 5.54
C HIS A 30 -3.52 -2.97 4.54
N LEU A 31 -2.76 -2.31 3.66
CA LEU A 31 -3.28 -1.43 2.62
C LEU A 31 -4.23 -2.17 1.66
N MET A 32 -3.83 -3.36 1.21
CA MET A 32 -4.63 -4.17 0.30
C MET A 32 -5.93 -4.67 0.95
N ARG A 33 -5.92 -4.97 2.25
CA ARG A 33 -7.16 -5.24 3.00
C ARG A 33 -8.10 -4.04 3.01
N GLN A 34 -7.60 -2.82 3.25
CA GLN A 34 -8.44 -1.62 3.20
C GLN A 34 -9.03 -1.40 1.80
N ILE A 35 -8.24 -1.61 0.74
CA ILE A 35 -8.68 -1.51 -0.65
C ILE A 35 -9.78 -2.53 -0.95
N MET A 36 -9.56 -3.81 -0.62
CA MET A 36 -10.52 -4.89 -0.87
C MET A 36 -11.79 -4.77 -0.02
N SER A 37 -11.71 -4.17 1.19
CA SER A 37 -12.88 -3.84 2.03
C SER A 37 -13.69 -2.66 1.48
N GLY A 38 -13.20 -1.94 0.46
CA GLY A 38 -13.87 -0.76 -0.09
C GLY A 38 -13.72 0.50 0.75
N GLU A 39 -12.75 0.54 1.68
CA GLU A 39 -12.50 1.70 2.56
C GLU A 39 -11.68 2.80 1.86
N VAL A 40 -11.07 2.49 0.71
CA VAL A 40 -10.22 3.40 -0.07
C VAL A 40 -10.97 3.91 -1.30
N SER A 41 -10.93 5.23 -1.53
CA SER A 41 -11.62 5.82 -2.67
C SER A 41 -11.04 5.33 -4.00
N PRO A 42 -11.85 5.22 -5.08
CA PRO A 42 -11.37 4.78 -6.39
C PRO A 42 -10.21 5.62 -6.93
N VAL A 43 -10.23 6.94 -6.66
CA VAL A 43 -9.17 7.87 -7.08
C VAL A 43 -7.87 7.60 -6.32
N MET A 44 -7.95 7.32 -5.01
CA MET A 44 -6.77 7.01 -4.22
C MET A 44 -6.15 5.66 -4.61
N MET A 45 -6.99 4.65 -4.84
CA MET A 45 -6.54 3.36 -5.35
C MET A 45 -5.82 3.52 -6.70
N ALA A 46 -6.38 4.30 -7.63
CA ALA A 46 -5.75 4.56 -8.93
C ALA A 46 -4.38 5.26 -8.79
N ALA A 47 -4.25 6.22 -7.87
CA ALA A 47 -2.99 6.90 -7.59
C ALA A 47 -1.93 5.94 -7.04
N ILE A 48 -2.30 5.07 -6.10
CA ILE A 48 -1.41 4.06 -5.51
C ILE A 48 -0.94 3.07 -6.57
N ILE A 49 -1.86 2.52 -7.38
CA ILE A 49 -1.52 1.57 -8.45
C ILE A 49 -0.58 2.21 -9.47
N THR A 50 -0.83 3.48 -9.83
CA THR A 50 0.05 4.22 -10.73
C THR A 50 1.43 4.43 -10.12
N GLY A 51 1.50 4.82 -8.85
CA GLY A 51 2.76 5.01 -8.12
C GLY A 51 3.58 3.72 -8.05
N LEU A 52 2.96 2.59 -7.70
CA LEU A 52 3.58 1.27 -7.69
C LEU A 52 4.12 0.89 -9.07
N ARG A 53 3.34 1.11 -10.13
CA ARG A 53 3.75 0.79 -11.51
C ARG A 53 4.94 1.63 -11.97
N VAL A 54 4.99 2.92 -11.63
CA VAL A 54 6.08 3.84 -11.99
C VAL A 54 7.36 3.53 -11.21
N LYS A 55 7.24 3.25 -9.90
CA LYS A 55 8.36 2.82 -9.05
C LYS A 55 8.93 1.46 -9.47
N LYS A 56 8.07 0.59 -10.01
CA LYS A 56 8.22 -0.87 -10.12
C LYS A 56 8.05 -1.54 -8.76
N GLU A 57 7.15 -2.52 -8.73
CA GLU A 57 6.83 -3.29 -7.52
C GLU A 57 7.98 -4.22 -7.15
N THR A 58 8.18 -4.42 -5.84
CA THR A 58 9.15 -5.37 -5.32
C THR A 58 8.50 -6.70 -4.97
N ILE A 59 9.30 -7.75 -4.78
CA ILE A 59 8.78 -9.07 -4.42
C ILE A 59 7.98 -9.00 -3.10
N GLY A 60 8.46 -8.22 -2.13
CA GLY A 60 7.77 -8.03 -0.85
C GLY A 60 6.39 -7.38 -1.00
N GLU A 61 6.27 -6.42 -1.93
CA GLU A 61 5.01 -5.74 -2.26
C GLU A 61 4.04 -6.67 -3.00
N ILE A 62 4.52 -7.42 -3.99
CA ILE A 62 3.68 -8.33 -4.80
C ILE A 62 3.16 -9.50 -3.96
N THR A 63 4.00 -10.06 -3.08
CA THR A 63 3.62 -11.23 -2.26
C THR A 63 2.65 -10.90 -1.12
N ALA A 64 2.56 -9.62 -0.73
CA ALA A 64 1.63 -9.15 0.29
C ALA A 64 0.24 -8.81 -0.24
N ALA A 65 0.14 -8.52 -1.54
CA ALA A 65 -1.08 -8.09 -2.22
C ALA A 65 -2.02 -9.26 -2.53
#